data_AF-A0ABD3QLB3-F1
#
_entry.id   AF-A0ABD3QLB3-F1
#
_cell.length_a   1.000
_cell.length_b   1.000
_cell.length_c   1.000
_cell.angle_alpha   90.00
_cell.angle_beta   90.00
_cell.angle_gamma   90.00
#
_symmetry.space_group_name_H-M   'P 1'
#
loop_
_entity.id
_entity.type
_entity.pdbx_description
1 polymer ?
#
loop_
_entity_poly.entity_id
_entity_poly.type
_entity_poly.pdbx_seq_one_letter_code
_entity_poly.pdbx_strand_id
1 'polypeptide(L)'
;MVWYSCNRGRTEDGRAIECRRRQPIASSDLRGLVSKLRSPLGYLMWSPPQTMDLTTSPTRNKRPRILLGVTGSIAAVKAPRLALLLCQSVGAHVKVVLTRTVEQYFWKEGGVTEGYDREAWVQFWAIVEKCRKDNNDVAVNDDREDDWAASDGSISIHYAEEEWNNYTSLNSPIFHIQLRSWADALVIAPLSAHTLAKIANGMCDDLLTCTVRAWDFGQREGQNGGGKPVILCPAMNTAMWDHVLTRQQLEIVQGFGRGATIACSPNRKGNNDSVVMIVEPVVKKLACGDVGAGALAELEDIVACVRKCLGRQPVDCNADVREQFVPSNRPTTSRQLKLQQQTTLPARKDAMKKAILRYSKQKFCDMQTSHQQHETQQSSPSSSLLAAPISPTPSDIITLFLPYLNLGPNSLVVDLGCGDGRWLITAGMLCKCQCLGIDVDEHRLQLALQSIEKEGLSNQIQVRKEDVFKFVENDYEFFSKADVFIIYLFRDAMVKIGTVLQQRSDALKRGIKILCVGFALPRWKAIRMEKRSGLSIYLYGSPSN
;
A
#
# COMPACT_ATOMS: atom_id res chain seq x y z
N MET A 1 -35.26 7.45 2.86
CA MET A 1 -35.21 8.92 2.67
C MET A 1 -33.84 9.27 2.12
N VAL A 2 -33.74 9.50 0.81
CA VAL A 2 -32.51 9.93 0.14
C VAL A 2 -32.76 11.36 -0.32
N TRP A 3 -31.99 12.31 0.22
CA TRP A 3 -31.98 13.70 -0.23
C TRP A 3 -30.99 13.81 -1.40
N TYR A 4 -31.47 14.24 -2.58
CA TYR A 4 -30.62 14.74 -3.65
C TYR A 4 -30.84 16.26 -3.76
N SER A 5 -29.78 17.03 -3.54
CA SER A 5 -29.73 18.46 -3.86
C SER A 5 -29.46 18.63 -5.36
N CYS A 6 -30.37 19.27 -6.09
CA CYS A 6 -30.19 19.62 -7.50
C CYS A 6 -29.78 21.10 -7.60
N ASN A 7 -28.53 21.35 -7.98
CA ASN A 7 -28.05 22.70 -8.32
C ASN A 7 -28.78 23.21 -9.58
N ARG A 8 -29.37 24.42 -9.50
CA ARG A 8 -29.97 25.13 -10.64
C ARG A 8 -28.92 26.03 -11.30
N GLY A 9 -28.53 25.72 -12.54
CA GLY A 9 -27.80 26.66 -13.40
C GLY A 9 -28.75 27.64 -14.10
N ARG A 10 -28.33 28.91 -14.28
CA ARG A 10 -29.00 29.90 -15.14
C ARG A 10 -28.19 30.05 -16.44
N THR A 11 -28.84 30.38 -17.55
CA THR A 11 -28.17 30.86 -18.77
C THR A 11 -27.86 32.36 -18.68
N GLU A 12 -26.95 32.85 -19.52
CA GLU A 12 -26.41 34.23 -19.48
C GLU A 12 -27.47 35.34 -19.68
N ASP A 13 -28.66 35.02 -20.18
CA ASP A 13 -29.74 36.00 -20.41
C ASP A 13 -30.78 36.07 -19.26
N GLY A 14 -30.49 35.46 -18.11
CA GLY A 14 -31.27 35.65 -16.88
C GLY A 14 -32.66 34.99 -16.83
N ARG A 15 -33.02 34.12 -17.78
CA ARG A 15 -34.29 33.36 -17.72
C ARG A 15 -34.13 32.05 -16.95
N ALA A 16 -35.12 31.71 -16.12
CA ALA A 16 -35.15 30.46 -15.37
C ALA A 16 -35.42 29.27 -16.32
N ILE A 17 -34.61 28.20 -16.21
CA ILE A 17 -34.86 26.94 -16.92
C ILE A 17 -36.01 26.21 -16.21
N GLU A 18 -37.18 26.18 -16.83
CA GLU A 18 -38.34 25.45 -16.32
C GLU A 18 -38.19 23.95 -16.65
N CYS A 19 -37.91 23.13 -15.63
CA CYS A 19 -37.77 21.68 -15.79
C CYS A 19 -39.17 21.05 -15.93
N ARG A 20 -39.66 20.87 -17.17
CA ARG A 20 -40.92 20.15 -17.40
C ARG A 20 -40.76 18.67 -17.04
N ARG A 21 -41.53 18.22 -16.03
CA ARG A 21 -41.71 16.80 -15.70
C ARG A 21 -42.23 16.04 -16.93
N ARG A 22 -41.46 15.07 -17.44
CA ARG A 22 -41.99 14.06 -18.37
C ARG A 22 -42.86 13.07 -17.58
N GLN A 23 -44.13 12.94 -17.95
CA GLN A 23 -44.95 11.81 -17.53
C GLN A 23 -44.51 10.53 -18.27
N PRO A 24 -44.67 9.33 -17.68
CA PRO A 24 -44.31 8.09 -18.34
C PRO A 24 -45.28 7.79 -19.49
N ILE A 25 -44.72 7.47 -20.67
CA ILE A 25 -45.48 7.05 -21.84
C ILE A 25 -45.91 5.59 -21.64
N ALA A 26 -47.19 5.31 -21.81
CA ALA A 26 -47.77 3.97 -21.72
C ALA A 26 -47.29 3.06 -22.88
N SER A 27 -47.18 1.76 -22.61
CA SER A 27 -46.55 0.73 -23.45
C SER A 27 -47.35 0.30 -24.70
N SER A 28 -48.03 1.23 -25.40
CA SER A 28 -48.85 0.90 -26.58
C SER A 28 -48.41 1.55 -27.90
N ASP A 29 -47.45 2.48 -27.92
CA ASP A 29 -47.16 3.29 -29.13
C ASP A 29 -45.93 2.87 -29.96
N LEU A 30 -45.34 1.69 -29.73
CA LEU A 30 -44.15 1.21 -30.47
C LEU A 30 -44.43 0.28 -31.66
N ARG A 31 -45.65 0.33 -32.25
CA ARG A 31 -45.99 -0.49 -33.43
C ARG A 31 -46.20 0.26 -34.74
N GLY A 32 -45.91 1.56 -34.80
CA GLY A 32 -46.13 2.39 -36.00
C GLY A 32 -44.89 2.81 -36.80
N LEU A 33 -43.66 2.52 -36.33
CA LEU A 33 -42.45 3.22 -36.80
C LEU A 33 -41.36 2.32 -37.38
N VAL A 34 -41.74 1.20 -38.00
CA VAL A 34 -40.82 0.28 -38.73
C VAL A 34 -41.11 0.21 -40.24
N SER A 35 -42.09 0.97 -40.76
CA SER A 35 -42.51 0.86 -42.17
C SER A 35 -42.06 1.99 -43.11
N LYS A 36 -41.21 2.93 -42.69
CA LYS A 36 -40.74 4.03 -43.54
C LYS A 36 -39.25 4.28 -43.35
N LEU A 37 -38.41 3.46 -43.99
CA LEU A 37 -37.05 3.77 -44.44
C LEU A 37 -36.58 2.61 -45.34
N ARG A 38 -37.13 2.56 -46.55
CA ARG A 38 -36.57 1.79 -47.67
C ARG A 38 -36.41 2.75 -48.85
N SER A 39 -35.16 3.07 -49.18
CA SER A 39 -34.75 3.52 -50.51
C SER A 39 -33.31 3.04 -50.78
N PRO A 40 -32.91 2.89 -52.06
CA PRO A 40 -31.96 1.86 -52.47
C PRO A 40 -30.61 2.45 -52.89
N LEU A 41 -29.51 2.04 -52.26
CA LEU A 41 -28.16 2.33 -52.74
C LEU A 41 -27.22 1.15 -52.47
N GLY A 42 -26.73 0.54 -53.55
CA GLY A 42 -25.41 -0.10 -53.64
C GLY A 42 -25.24 -1.48 -53.00
N TYR A 43 -25.73 -2.52 -53.66
CA TYR A 43 -25.22 -3.89 -53.47
C TYR A 43 -23.77 -3.95 -53.99
N LEU A 44 -22.78 -3.83 -53.10
CA LEU A 44 -21.46 -4.38 -53.33
C LEU A 44 -21.48 -5.80 -52.77
N MET A 45 -21.42 -6.81 -53.65
CA MET A 45 -21.35 -8.21 -53.28
C MET A 45 -20.14 -8.46 -52.39
N TRP A 46 -20.36 -8.63 -51.09
CA TRP A 46 -19.38 -9.16 -50.16
C TRP A 46 -19.43 -10.70 -50.27
N SER A 47 -18.39 -11.28 -50.86
CA SER A 47 -18.22 -12.74 -50.91
C SER A 47 -18.03 -13.29 -49.49
N PRO A 48 -18.68 -14.43 -49.14
CA PRO A 48 -18.51 -15.03 -47.82
C PRO A 48 -17.05 -15.50 -47.66
N PRO A 49 -16.41 -15.30 -46.49
CA PRO A 49 -15.11 -15.89 -46.24
C PRO A 49 -15.25 -17.41 -46.31
N GLN A 50 -14.35 -18.02 -47.10
CA GLN A 50 -14.22 -19.45 -47.27
C GLN A 50 -14.21 -20.15 -45.91
N THR A 51 -14.92 -21.28 -45.85
CA THR A 51 -14.96 -22.20 -44.72
C THR A 51 -13.59 -22.36 -44.07
N MET A 52 -13.42 -21.78 -42.88
CA MET A 52 -12.21 -21.98 -42.10
C MET A 52 -12.13 -23.43 -41.64
N ASP A 53 -11.03 -24.04 -42.03
CA ASP A 53 -10.58 -25.37 -41.68
C ASP A 53 -10.50 -25.51 -40.14
N LEU A 54 -11.28 -26.44 -39.57
CA LEU A 54 -11.37 -26.69 -38.12
C LEU A 54 -10.21 -27.55 -37.59
N THR A 55 -9.03 -27.46 -38.21
CA THR A 55 -7.83 -28.18 -37.79
C THR A 55 -6.66 -27.22 -37.57
N THR A 56 -6.80 -26.32 -36.61
CA THR A 56 -5.62 -25.69 -36.00
C THR A 56 -5.70 -25.88 -34.49
N SER A 57 -4.87 -26.79 -33.99
CA SER A 57 -4.51 -26.84 -32.58
C SER A 57 -3.92 -25.48 -32.17
N PRO A 58 -4.23 -24.95 -30.97
CA PRO A 58 -3.74 -23.64 -30.59
C PRO A 58 -2.22 -23.71 -30.48
N THR A 59 -1.55 -22.83 -31.23
CA THR A 59 -0.10 -22.63 -31.25
C THR A 59 0.41 -22.25 -29.85
N ARG A 60 0.69 -23.27 -29.03
CA ARG A 60 1.12 -23.14 -27.63
C ARG A 60 2.61 -22.79 -27.50
N ASN A 61 3.14 -21.95 -28.39
CA ASN A 61 4.58 -21.64 -28.46
C ASN A 61 4.95 -20.17 -28.19
N LYS A 62 3.98 -19.24 -28.12
CA LYS A 62 4.30 -17.83 -27.83
C LYS A 62 4.52 -17.59 -26.33
N ARG A 63 5.52 -16.80 -25.98
CA ARG A 63 5.79 -16.41 -24.58
C ARG A 63 4.70 -15.48 -24.06
N PRO A 64 4.23 -15.68 -22.81
CA PRO A 64 3.17 -14.86 -22.24
C PRO A 64 3.70 -13.45 -21.98
N ARG A 65 2.87 -12.45 -22.25
CA ARG A 65 3.13 -11.04 -21.97
C ARG A 65 2.40 -10.64 -20.70
N ILE A 66 3.14 -10.30 -19.66
CA ILE A 66 2.60 -9.95 -18.35
C ILE A 66 2.82 -8.47 -18.11
N LEU A 67 1.74 -7.77 -17.81
CA LEU A 67 1.81 -6.41 -17.27
C LEU A 67 1.83 -6.50 -15.74
N LEU A 68 2.90 -6.02 -15.12
CA LEU A 68 3.07 -5.98 -13.66
C LEU A 68 2.85 -4.55 -13.15
N GLY A 69 1.72 -4.29 -12.52
CA GLY A 69 1.44 -3.05 -11.81
C GLY A 69 2.01 -3.07 -10.39
N VAL A 70 2.79 -2.05 -10.03
CA VAL A 70 3.39 -1.89 -8.70
C VAL A 70 2.84 -0.64 -8.04
N THR A 71 2.18 -0.81 -6.89
CA THR A 71 1.46 0.28 -6.22
C THR A 71 2.04 0.63 -4.85
N GLY A 72 1.64 1.78 -4.29
CA GLY A 72 2.19 2.36 -3.05
C GLY A 72 1.96 1.51 -1.80
N SER A 73 2.83 0.52 -1.57
CA SER A 73 2.93 -0.31 -0.38
C SER A 73 4.40 -0.61 -0.13
N ILE A 74 4.81 -0.79 1.14
CA ILE A 74 6.20 -1.13 1.50
C ILE A 74 6.66 -2.41 0.78
N ALA A 75 5.73 -3.32 0.48
CA ALA A 75 6.03 -4.55 -0.26
C ALA A 75 6.46 -4.30 -1.73
N ALA A 76 6.40 -3.07 -2.24
CA ALA A 76 6.89 -2.72 -3.58
C ALA A 76 8.38 -3.01 -3.75
N VAL A 77 9.16 -3.03 -2.65
CA VAL A 77 10.57 -3.45 -2.65
C VAL A 77 10.79 -4.89 -3.14
N LYS A 78 9.75 -5.72 -3.16
CA LYS A 78 9.78 -7.11 -3.68
C LYS A 78 9.47 -7.19 -5.18
N ALA A 79 9.05 -6.09 -5.82
CA ALA A 79 8.66 -6.09 -7.22
C ALA A 79 9.78 -6.53 -8.18
N PRO A 80 11.07 -6.15 -7.99
CA PRO A 80 12.17 -6.65 -8.82
C PRO A 80 12.30 -8.18 -8.77
N ARG A 81 12.26 -8.77 -7.57
CA ARG A 81 12.30 -10.23 -7.41
C ARG A 81 11.10 -10.91 -8.07
N LEU A 82 9.91 -10.34 -7.91
CA LEU A 82 8.71 -10.87 -8.56
C LEU A 82 8.82 -10.81 -10.10
N ALA A 83 9.30 -9.69 -10.66
CA ALA A 83 9.50 -9.55 -12.11
C ALA A 83 10.51 -10.58 -12.64
N LEU A 84 11.60 -10.83 -11.91
CA LEU A 84 12.56 -11.88 -12.23
C LEU A 84 11.92 -13.27 -12.22
N LEU A 85 11.14 -13.61 -11.20
CA LEU A 85 10.44 -14.91 -11.13
C LEU A 85 9.41 -15.07 -12.25
N LEU A 86 8.68 -14.02 -12.61
CA LEU A 86 7.77 -14.05 -13.75
C LEU A 86 8.52 -14.24 -15.07
N CYS A 87 9.65 -13.55 -15.24
CA CYS A 87 10.49 -13.69 -16.43
C CYS A 87 11.11 -15.09 -16.55
N GLN A 88 11.81 -15.54 -15.51
CA GLN A 88 12.61 -16.77 -15.51
C GLN A 88 11.75 -18.02 -15.31
N SER A 89 10.84 -17.99 -14.34
CA SER A 89 10.08 -19.17 -13.93
C SER A 89 8.80 -19.36 -14.76
N VAL A 90 8.16 -18.30 -15.23
CA VAL A 90 6.99 -18.40 -16.14
C VAL A 90 7.41 -18.36 -17.62
N GLY A 91 8.61 -17.83 -17.91
CA GLY A 91 9.10 -17.61 -19.27
C GLY A 91 8.42 -16.43 -19.94
N ALA A 92 8.00 -15.43 -19.17
CA ALA A 92 7.20 -14.30 -19.64
C ALA A 92 8.04 -13.11 -20.09
N HIS A 93 7.50 -12.31 -21.01
CA HIS A 93 7.91 -10.92 -21.16
C HIS A 93 7.15 -10.08 -20.13
N VAL A 94 7.84 -9.22 -19.39
CA VAL A 94 7.27 -8.46 -18.27
C VAL A 94 7.42 -6.97 -18.54
N LYS A 95 6.29 -6.25 -18.62
CA LYS A 95 6.26 -4.79 -18.57
C LYS A 95 5.87 -4.36 -17.16
N VAL A 96 6.71 -3.61 -16.49
CA VAL A 96 6.47 -3.09 -15.13
C VAL A 96 5.90 -1.68 -15.23
N VAL A 97 4.75 -1.43 -14.63
CA VAL A 97 4.11 -0.11 -14.55
C VAL A 97 4.07 0.32 -13.09
N LEU A 98 4.63 1.49 -12.81
CA LEU A 98 4.69 2.04 -11.47
C LEU A 98 3.60 3.08 -11.26
N THR A 99 3.03 3.11 -10.06
CA THR A 99 2.27 4.29 -9.62
C THR A 99 3.24 5.39 -9.17
N ARG A 100 2.83 6.65 -9.29
CA ARG A 100 3.66 7.81 -8.88
C ARG A 100 4.21 7.71 -7.45
N THR A 101 3.45 7.14 -6.51
CA THR A 101 3.92 6.90 -5.14
C THR A 101 5.10 5.94 -5.08
N VAL A 102 5.12 4.90 -5.92
CA VAL A 102 6.24 3.96 -5.97
C VAL A 102 7.45 4.65 -6.60
N GLU A 103 7.25 5.34 -7.72
CA GLU A 103 8.30 6.11 -8.41
C GLU A 103 9.01 7.09 -7.48
N GLN A 104 8.26 7.81 -6.64
CA GLN A 104 8.82 8.87 -5.80
C GLN A 104 9.51 8.36 -4.52
N TYR A 105 9.05 7.25 -3.95
CA TYR A 105 9.43 6.87 -2.58
C TYR A 105 10.14 5.52 -2.46
N PHE A 106 9.89 4.60 -3.39
CA PHE A 106 10.40 3.21 -3.31
C PHE A 106 11.28 2.83 -4.49
N TRP A 107 11.19 3.58 -5.58
CA TRP A 107 11.93 3.32 -6.80
C TRP A 107 13.04 4.36 -6.99
N LYS A 108 14.26 3.88 -7.27
CA LYS A 108 15.36 4.72 -7.76
C LYS A 108 15.95 4.03 -8.97
N GLU A 109 16.01 4.70 -10.11
CA GLU A 109 16.58 4.15 -11.33
C GLU A 109 18.05 3.75 -11.08
N GLY A 110 18.40 2.50 -11.41
CA GLY A 110 19.72 1.91 -11.12
C GLY A 110 20.06 1.73 -9.63
N GLY A 111 19.13 2.05 -8.73
CA GLY A 111 19.31 1.96 -7.28
C GLY A 111 18.86 0.63 -6.70
N VAL A 112 19.37 0.32 -5.50
CA VAL A 112 18.91 -0.78 -4.64
C VAL A 112 18.29 -0.18 -3.38
N THR A 113 17.15 -0.71 -2.93
CA THR A 113 16.65 -0.37 -1.58
C THR A 113 17.55 -1.01 -0.53
N GLU A 114 18.21 -0.21 0.31
CA GLU A 114 19.05 -0.72 1.40
C GLU A 114 18.26 -1.65 2.34
N GLY A 115 18.87 -2.79 2.70
CA GLY A 115 18.27 -3.78 3.60
C GLY A 115 17.31 -4.77 2.93
N TYR A 116 17.10 -4.71 1.61
CA TYR A 116 16.23 -5.65 0.89
C TYR A 116 16.90 -6.25 -0.36
N ASP A 117 16.91 -7.59 -0.43
CA ASP A 117 17.29 -8.46 -1.57
C ASP A 117 18.15 -7.80 -2.67
N ARG A 118 19.37 -7.40 -2.32
CA ARG A 118 20.28 -6.66 -3.21
C ARG A 118 20.57 -7.42 -4.50
N GLU A 119 20.67 -8.74 -4.42
CA GLU A 119 20.94 -9.60 -5.57
C GLU A 119 19.83 -9.49 -6.62
N ALA A 120 18.56 -9.58 -6.20
CA ALA A 120 17.43 -9.46 -7.11
C ALA A 120 17.37 -8.08 -7.78
N TRP A 121 17.68 -7.01 -7.06
CA TRP A 121 17.70 -5.66 -7.63
C TRP A 121 18.79 -5.52 -8.71
N VAL A 122 19.99 -6.02 -8.44
CA VAL A 122 21.10 -5.98 -9.41
C VAL A 122 20.77 -6.80 -10.65
N GLN A 123 20.25 -8.02 -10.49
CA GLN A 123 19.84 -8.87 -11.62
C GLN A 123 18.72 -8.25 -12.44
N PHE A 124 17.73 -7.66 -11.78
CA PHE A 124 16.62 -6.97 -12.42
C PHE A 124 17.10 -5.80 -13.29
N TRP A 125 17.94 -4.92 -12.75
CA TRP A 125 18.48 -3.79 -13.51
C TRP A 125 19.37 -4.22 -14.67
N ALA A 126 20.17 -5.28 -14.49
CA ALA A 126 21.00 -5.83 -15.57
C ALA A 126 20.14 -6.29 -16.78
N ILE A 127 19.00 -6.95 -16.54
CA ILE A 127 18.08 -7.36 -17.61
C ILE A 127 17.41 -6.14 -18.25
N VAL A 128 16.93 -5.18 -17.44
CA VAL A 128 16.28 -3.96 -17.94
C VAL A 128 17.22 -3.14 -18.82
N GLU A 129 18.46 -2.93 -18.38
CA GLU A 129 19.47 -2.19 -19.14
C GLU A 129 19.87 -2.91 -20.44
N LYS A 130 19.97 -4.24 -20.39
CA LYS A 130 20.19 -5.05 -21.60
C LYS A 130 19.06 -4.83 -22.60
N CYS A 131 17.81 -4.99 -22.18
CA CYS A 131 16.65 -4.75 -23.05
C CYS A 131 16.56 -3.31 -23.57
N ARG A 132 17.00 -2.33 -22.79
CA ARG A 132 17.03 -0.91 -23.21
C ARG A 132 18.06 -0.66 -24.31
N LYS A 133 19.25 -1.30 -24.23
CA LYS A 133 20.29 -1.22 -25.26
C LYS A 133 19.83 -1.90 -26.54
N ASP A 134 19.29 -3.11 -26.42
CA ASP A 134 18.77 -3.87 -27.56
C ASP A 134 17.65 -3.10 -28.31
N ASN A 135 16.82 -2.33 -27.61
CA ASN A 135 15.80 -1.46 -28.21
C ASN A 135 16.35 -0.16 -28.83
N ASN A 136 17.49 0.36 -28.35
CA ASN A 136 18.10 1.58 -28.88
C ASN A 136 18.96 1.30 -30.14
N ASP A 137 19.51 0.10 -30.29
CA ASP A 137 20.28 -0.31 -31.48
C ASP A 137 19.37 -0.72 -32.65
N VAL A 138 18.07 -0.90 -32.42
CA VAL A 138 17.09 -1.25 -33.45
C VAL A 138 16.13 -0.06 -33.65
N ALA A 139 16.44 0.78 -34.62
CA ALA A 139 15.50 1.78 -35.12
C ALA A 139 14.20 1.10 -35.58
N VAL A 140 13.10 1.44 -34.91
CA VAL A 140 11.69 1.38 -35.36
C VAL A 140 11.32 0.12 -36.17
N ASN A 141 10.75 -0.89 -35.51
CA ASN A 141 9.66 -1.74 -36.02
C ASN A 141 9.16 -2.68 -34.90
N ASP A 142 7.96 -2.44 -34.39
CA ASP A 142 7.28 -3.13 -33.25
C ASP A 142 6.74 -4.53 -33.60
N ASP A 143 7.13 -5.12 -34.73
CA ASP A 143 6.50 -6.33 -35.28
C ASP A 143 7.47 -7.49 -35.61
N ARG A 144 8.73 -7.48 -35.14
CA ARG A 144 9.62 -8.64 -35.35
C ARG A 144 9.50 -9.67 -34.23
N GLU A 145 8.77 -10.74 -34.54
CA GLU A 145 8.41 -11.85 -33.66
C GLU A 145 9.56 -12.85 -33.36
N ASP A 146 10.71 -12.85 -34.03
CA ASP A 146 11.46 -14.11 -34.16
C ASP A 146 12.98 -14.15 -33.84
N ASP A 147 13.63 -13.11 -33.29
CA ASP A 147 15.11 -13.15 -33.11
C ASP A 147 15.65 -12.86 -31.70
N TRP A 148 14.92 -13.21 -30.62
CA TRP A 148 15.51 -13.24 -29.27
C TRP A 148 15.99 -14.67 -28.94
N ALA A 149 17.12 -15.08 -29.50
CA ALA A 149 17.75 -16.40 -29.27
C ALA A 149 18.42 -16.56 -27.89
N ALA A 150 18.03 -15.79 -26.87
CA ALA A 150 18.54 -15.92 -25.50
C ALA A 150 17.44 -16.49 -24.62
N SER A 151 17.60 -17.67 -24.02
CA SER A 151 16.60 -18.46 -23.28
C SER A 151 15.69 -17.77 -22.24
N ASP A 152 15.96 -16.53 -21.85
CA ASP A 152 15.41 -15.86 -20.68
C ASP A 152 14.56 -14.65 -21.13
N GLY A 153 13.33 -14.49 -20.66
CA GLY A 153 12.39 -13.44 -21.14
C GLY A 153 12.90 -12.00 -20.97
N SER A 154 12.09 -11.00 -21.35
CA SER A 154 12.46 -9.57 -21.22
C SER A 154 11.76 -8.88 -20.06
N ILE A 155 12.39 -7.85 -19.50
CA ILE A 155 11.80 -6.97 -18.50
C ILE A 155 12.00 -5.52 -18.94
N SER A 156 10.93 -4.72 -19.00
CA SER A 156 10.98 -3.27 -19.19
C SER A 156 10.15 -2.54 -18.14
N ILE A 157 10.50 -1.29 -17.86
CA ILE A 157 9.81 -0.42 -16.90
C ILE A 157 9.19 0.73 -17.66
N HIS A 158 7.97 1.10 -17.27
CA HIS A 158 7.21 2.19 -17.84
C HIS A 158 6.69 3.12 -16.75
N TYR A 159 6.97 4.41 -16.92
CA TYR A 159 6.65 5.47 -15.97
C TYR A 159 5.39 6.22 -16.39
N ALA A 160 4.73 6.88 -15.43
CA ALA A 160 3.51 7.64 -15.68
C ALA A 160 3.69 8.75 -16.74
N GLU A 161 4.88 9.34 -16.83
CA GLU A 161 5.21 10.42 -17.77
C GLU A 161 5.21 9.96 -19.24
N GLU A 162 5.48 8.68 -19.51
CA GLU A 162 5.48 8.11 -20.86
C GLU A 162 4.11 8.15 -21.54
N GLU A 163 3.03 8.23 -20.75
CA GLU A 163 1.67 8.36 -21.26
C GLU A 163 1.50 9.64 -22.10
N TRP A 164 2.18 10.71 -21.72
CA TRP A 164 2.03 12.04 -22.32
C TRP A 164 3.22 12.42 -23.19
N ASN A 165 4.43 11.91 -22.91
CA ASN A 165 5.63 12.26 -23.67
C ASN A 165 5.55 11.89 -25.16
N ASN A 166 4.78 10.86 -25.51
CA ASN A 166 4.66 10.37 -26.89
C ASN A 166 3.39 10.87 -27.62
N TYR A 167 2.56 11.69 -26.96
CA TYR A 167 1.32 12.19 -27.54
C TYR A 167 1.52 13.55 -28.21
N THR A 168 1.85 13.52 -29.51
CA THR A 168 2.16 14.73 -30.31
C THR A 168 1.01 15.18 -31.22
N SER A 169 0.08 14.29 -31.53
CA SER A 169 -1.06 14.56 -32.41
C SER A 169 -2.29 13.72 -32.03
N LEU A 170 -3.46 14.07 -32.55
CA LEU A 170 -4.71 13.33 -32.32
C LEU A 170 -4.62 11.84 -32.71
N ASN A 171 -3.74 11.49 -33.64
CA ASN A 171 -3.54 10.13 -34.13
C ASN A 171 -2.38 9.39 -33.45
N SER A 172 -1.70 10.03 -32.49
CA SER A 172 -0.63 9.38 -31.73
C SER A 172 -1.21 8.21 -30.92
N PRO A 173 -0.50 7.07 -30.87
CA PRO A 173 -1.00 5.91 -30.14
C PRO A 173 -1.11 6.22 -28.64
N ILE A 174 -2.22 5.79 -28.04
CA ILE A 174 -2.50 6.01 -26.62
C ILE A 174 -1.83 4.90 -25.80
N PHE A 175 -0.90 5.28 -24.93
CA PHE A 175 0.02 4.33 -24.31
C PHE A 175 -0.66 3.27 -23.41
N HIS A 176 -1.60 3.67 -22.54
CA HIS A 176 -2.34 2.70 -21.70
C HIS A 176 -3.17 1.70 -22.54
N ILE A 177 -3.63 2.10 -23.73
CA ILE A 177 -4.32 1.20 -24.67
C ILE A 177 -3.34 0.22 -25.31
N GLN A 178 -2.12 0.67 -25.63
CA GLN A 178 -1.04 -0.21 -26.11
C GLN A 178 -0.66 -1.25 -25.04
N LEU A 179 -0.47 -0.84 -23.79
CA LEU A 179 -0.18 -1.75 -22.68
C LEU A 179 -1.28 -2.82 -22.52
N ARG A 180 -2.55 -2.40 -22.51
CA ARG A 180 -3.71 -3.29 -22.46
C ARG A 180 -3.78 -4.26 -23.64
N SER A 181 -3.41 -3.81 -24.83
CA SER A 181 -3.44 -4.64 -26.04
C SER A 181 -2.28 -5.64 -26.06
N TRP A 182 -1.10 -5.20 -25.66
CA TRP A 182 0.12 -6.01 -25.56
C TRP A 182 0.03 -7.11 -24.50
N ALA A 183 -0.58 -6.86 -23.34
CA ALA A 183 -0.55 -7.82 -22.24
C ALA A 183 -1.55 -8.97 -22.42
N ASP A 184 -1.15 -10.20 -22.08
CA ASP A 184 -2.02 -11.38 -22.01
C ASP A 184 -2.60 -11.56 -20.59
N ALA A 185 -1.90 -11.08 -19.56
CA ALA A 185 -2.36 -11.03 -18.17
C ALA A 185 -1.91 -9.74 -17.46
N LEU A 186 -2.68 -9.32 -16.47
CA LEU A 186 -2.33 -8.23 -15.56
C LEU A 186 -2.10 -8.78 -14.16
N VAL A 187 -0.97 -8.42 -13.55
CA VAL A 187 -0.65 -8.70 -12.15
C VAL A 187 -0.48 -7.38 -11.44
N ILE A 188 -1.19 -7.13 -10.34
CA ILE A 188 -0.97 -5.95 -9.48
C ILE A 188 -0.43 -6.42 -8.15
N ALA A 189 0.88 -6.24 -7.94
CA ALA A 189 1.60 -6.76 -6.79
C ALA A 189 2.77 -5.83 -6.39
N PRO A 190 2.70 -5.20 -5.20
CA PRO A 190 1.55 -5.16 -4.30
C PRO A 190 0.40 -4.31 -4.86
N LEU A 191 -0.83 -4.64 -4.44
CA LEU A 191 -2.02 -3.80 -4.54
C LEU A 191 -2.27 -3.07 -3.21
N SER A 192 -2.09 -1.75 -3.20
CA SER A 192 -2.37 -0.87 -2.07
C SER A 192 -3.87 -0.68 -1.89
N ALA A 193 -4.31 -0.34 -0.67
CA ALA A 193 -5.71 0.00 -0.41
C ALA A 193 -6.18 1.20 -1.24
N HIS A 194 -5.29 2.16 -1.53
CA HIS A 194 -5.59 3.33 -2.35
C HIS A 194 -5.91 2.95 -3.80
N THR A 195 -5.04 2.16 -4.42
CA THR A 195 -5.28 1.70 -5.80
C THR A 195 -6.47 0.73 -5.86
N LEU A 196 -6.67 -0.12 -4.85
CA LEU A 196 -7.88 -0.95 -4.75
C LEU A 196 -9.16 -0.08 -4.73
N ALA A 197 -9.16 0.98 -3.91
CA ALA A 197 -10.28 1.91 -3.84
C ALA A 197 -10.52 2.63 -5.18
N LYS A 198 -9.46 3.06 -5.87
CA LYS A 198 -9.57 3.66 -7.21
C LYS A 198 -10.22 2.69 -8.19
N ILE A 199 -9.70 1.47 -8.28
CA ILE A 199 -10.20 0.43 -9.21
C ILE A 199 -11.66 0.10 -8.91
N ALA A 200 -12.01 -0.13 -7.64
CA ALA A 200 -13.37 -0.48 -7.23
C ALA A 200 -14.38 0.63 -7.54
N ASN A 201 -13.97 1.91 -7.47
CA ASN A 201 -14.83 3.05 -7.78
C ASN A 201 -14.72 3.52 -9.25
N GLY A 202 -13.92 2.84 -10.08
CA GLY A 202 -13.75 3.17 -11.50
C GLY A 202 -12.95 4.44 -11.77
N MET A 203 -12.11 4.89 -10.84
CA MET A 203 -11.17 5.99 -11.07
C MET A 203 -10.04 5.55 -12.01
N CYS A 204 -9.64 6.44 -12.92
CA CYS A 204 -8.61 6.22 -13.93
C CYS A 204 -7.82 7.51 -14.16
N ASP A 205 -6.99 7.86 -13.18
CA ASP A 205 -6.23 9.12 -13.10
C ASP A 205 -4.71 8.92 -13.15
N ASP A 206 -4.25 7.68 -13.32
CA ASP A 206 -2.84 7.33 -13.54
C ASP A 206 -2.71 6.20 -14.58
N LEU A 207 -1.52 6.03 -15.17
CA LEU A 207 -1.24 5.05 -16.23
C LEU A 207 -1.75 3.64 -15.91
N LEU A 208 -1.54 3.17 -14.67
CA LEU A 208 -1.98 1.85 -14.23
C LEU A 208 -3.52 1.77 -14.17
N THR A 209 -4.19 2.72 -13.53
CA THR A 209 -5.65 2.71 -13.38
C THR A 209 -6.37 2.98 -14.70
N CYS A 210 -5.82 3.79 -15.60
CA CYS A 210 -6.26 3.92 -16.99
C CYS A 210 -6.19 2.57 -17.72
N THR A 211 -5.07 1.86 -17.59
CA THR A 211 -4.90 0.53 -18.20
C THR A 211 -5.89 -0.49 -17.65
N VAL A 212 -6.10 -0.51 -16.33
CA VAL A 212 -7.10 -1.37 -15.66
C VAL A 212 -8.52 -1.03 -16.13
N ARG A 213 -8.86 0.25 -16.25
CA ARG A 213 -10.20 0.68 -16.67
C ARG A 213 -10.51 0.29 -18.11
N ALA A 214 -9.50 0.28 -18.97
CA ALA A 214 -9.58 -0.17 -20.37
C ALA A 214 -9.43 -1.70 -20.52
N TRP A 215 -9.16 -2.42 -19.43
CA TRP A 215 -8.83 -3.84 -19.46
C TRP A 215 -9.94 -4.71 -20.02
N ASP A 216 -9.56 -5.82 -20.63
CA ASP A 216 -10.50 -6.75 -21.23
C ASP A 216 -11.07 -7.73 -20.19
N PHE A 217 -12.18 -7.38 -19.57
CA PHE A 217 -12.91 -8.29 -18.67
C PHE A 217 -13.89 -9.22 -19.40
N GLY A 218 -13.79 -9.34 -20.74
CA GLY A 218 -14.69 -10.21 -21.53
C GLY A 218 -16.09 -9.64 -21.75
N GLN A 219 -16.27 -8.31 -21.56
CA GLN A 219 -17.58 -7.65 -21.68
C GLN A 219 -17.93 -7.23 -23.12
N ARG A 220 -16.99 -7.31 -24.07
CA ARG A 220 -17.20 -6.87 -25.47
C ARG A 220 -17.93 -7.94 -26.28
N GLU A 221 -19.07 -7.58 -26.88
CA GLU A 221 -19.82 -8.45 -27.79
C GLU A 221 -19.01 -8.75 -29.05
N GLY A 222 -19.01 -10.02 -29.50
CA GLY A 222 -18.31 -10.46 -30.72
C GLY A 222 -16.89 -11.02 -30.52
N GLN A 223 -16.33 -10.98 -29.31
CA GLN A 223 -15.06 -11.64 -28.99
C GLN A 223 -15.31 -12.99 -28.31
N ASN A 224 -14.77 -14.08 -28.87
CA ASN A 224 -14.89 -15.46 -28.37
C ASN A 224 -14.13 -15.76 -27.06
N GLY A 225 -13.58 -14.74 -26.38
CA GLY A 225 -12.66 -14.90 -25.24
C GLY A 225 -13.27 -14.48 -23.91
N GLY A 226 -13.10 -15.31 -22.87
CA GLY A 226 -13.57 -15.09 -21.50
C GLY A 226 -12.88 -13.96 -20.72
N GLY A 227 -12.33 -12.94 -21.39
CA GLY A 227 -11.54 -11.87 -20.78
C GLY A 227 -10.07 -12.25 -20.55
N LYS A 228 -9.21 -11.24 -20.32
CA LYS A 228 -7.80 -11.40 -19.97
C LYS A 228 -7.64 -11.45 -18.44
N PRO A 229 -6.95 -12.46 -17.87
CA PRO A 229 -6.85 -12.63 -16.43
C PRO A 229 -6.21 -11.44 -15.72
N VAL A 230 -6.72 -11.11 -14.53
CA VAL A 230 -6.21 -10.09 -13.62
C VAL A 230 -5.93 -10.72 -12.26
N ILE A 231 -4.69 -10.65 -11.80
CA ILE A 231 -4.24 -11.16 -10.51
C ILE A 231 -3.96 -9.97 -9.60
N LEU A 232 -4.72 -9.86 -8.51
CA LEU A 232 -4.61 -8.81 -7.51
C LEU A 232 -3.96 -9.38 -6.25
N CYS A 233 -2.89 -8.74 -5.78
CA CYS A 233 -2.15 -9.17 -4.58
C CYS A 233 -2.16 -8.05 -3.53
N PRO A 234 -3.23 -7.92 -2.72
CA PRO A 234 -3.34 -6.90 -1.69
C PRO A 234 -2.17 -6.93 -0.71
N ALA A 235 -1.60 -5.77 -0.39
CA ALA A 235 -0.60 -5.64 0.67
C ALA A 235 -0.74 -4.31 1.40
N MET A 236 -1.20 -4.36 2.64
CA MET A 236 -1.53 -3.20 3.47
C MET A 236 -1.46 -3.56 4.96
N ASN A 237 -1.46 -2.57 5.84
CA ASN A 237 -1.51 -2.81 7.29
C ASN A 237 -2.78 -3.61 7.69
N THR A 238 -2.73 -4.42 8.75
CA THR A 238 -3.86 -5.24 9.22
C THR A 238 -5.11 -4.44 9.50
N ALA A 239 -5.02 -3.26 10.10
CA ALA A 239 -6.20 -2.42 10.33
C ALA A 239 -6.84 -1.93 9.02
N MET A 240 -6.04 -1.76 7.95
CA MET A 240 -6.56 -1.46 6.62
C MET A 240 -7.18 -2.70 5.98
N TRP A 241 -6.55 -3.87 6.15
CA TRP A 241 -7.07 -5.14 5.64
C TRP A 241 -8.43 -5.49 6.28
N ASP A 242 -8.53 -5.36 7.60
CA ASP A 242 -9.74 -5.64 8.37
C ASP A 242 -10.83 -4.57 8.19
N HIS A 243 -10.51 -3.46 7.51
CA HIS A 243 -11.45 -2.38 7.27
C HIS A 243 -12.61 -2.83 6.37
N VAL A 244 -13.84 -2.44 6.73
CA VAL A 244 -15.06 -2.84 6.01
C VAL A 244 -15.02 -2.47 4.52
N LEU A 245 -14.46 -1.29 4.19
CA LEU A 245 -14.31 -0.86 2.80
C LEU A 245 -13.40 -1.79 1.99
N THR A 246 -12.34 -2.33 2.58
CA THR A 246 -11.42 -3.24 1.88
C THR A 246 -12.18 -4.49 1.45
N ARG A 247 -12.96 -5.09 2.35
CA ARG A 247 -13.82 -6.23 2.01
C ARG A 247 -14.80 -5.90 0.89
N GLN A 248 -15.53 -4.80 1.00
CA GLN A 248 -16.51 -4.39 -0.02
C GLN A 248 -15.86 -4.10 -1.38
N GLN A 249 -14.69 -3.48 -1.38
CA GLN A 249 -13.97 -3.18 -2.62
C GLN A 249 -13.43 -4.45 -3.28
N LEU A 250 -12.93 -5.42 -2.50
CA LEU A 250 -12.50 -6.72 -3.01
C LEU A 250 -13.68 -7.48 -3.63
N GLU A 251 -14.85 -7.46 -2.98
CA GLU A 251 -16.09 -8.04 -3.53
C GLU A 251 -16.50 -7.38 -4.85
N ILE A 252 -16.40 -6.04 -4.95
CA ILE A 252 -16.69 -5.31 -6.19
C ILE A 252 -15.76 -5.74 -7.32
N VAL A 253 -14.44 -5.75 -7.10
CA VAL A 253 -13.47 -6.07 -8.16
C VAL A 253 -13.47 -7.56 -8.53
N GLN A 254 -13.77 -8.46 -7.58
CA GLN A 254 -14.02 -9.88 -7.89
C GLN A 254 -15.25 -10.06 -8.80
N GLY A 255 -16.19 -9.11 -8.73
CA GLY A 255 -17.33 -9.03 -9.63
C GLY A 255 -17.01 -8.45 -11.01
N PHE A 256 -15.75 -8.26 -11.41
CA PHE A 256 -15.45 -7.85 -12.79
C PHE A 256 -15.40 -9.07 -13.71
N GLY A 257 -16.22 -9.08 -14.77
CA GLY A 257 -16.23 -10.17 -15.76
C GLY A 257 -17.55 -10.31 -16.53
N ARG A 258 -17.57 -11.16 -17.57
CA ARG A 258 -18.79 -11.48 -18.32
C ARG A 258 -19.78 -12.26 -17.43
N GLY A 259 -21.02 -11.79 -17.33
CA GLY A 259 -22.05 -12.42 -16.48
C GLY A 259 -22.03 -11.97 -15.01
N ALA A 260 -21.13 -11.06 -14.64
CA ALA A 260 -21.15 -10.44 -13.33
C ALA A 260 -22.33 -9.48 -13.22
N THR A 261 -23.38 -9.94 -12.54
CA THR A 261 -24.37 -9.05 -11.95
C THR A 261 -23.68 -8.48 -10.72
N ILE A 262 -23.55 -7.14 -10.61
CA ILE A 262 -23.09 -6.49 -9.36
C ILE A 262 -23.83 -7.19 -8.22
N ALA A 263 -23.08 -7.86 -7.34
CA ALA A 263 -23.63 -8.78 -6.36
C ALA A 263 -24.42 -8.02 -5.30
N CYS A 264 -25.70 -7.74 -5.58
CA CYS A 264 -26.71 -7.41 -4.58
C CYS A 264 -27.60 -8.62 -4.26
N SER A 265 -27.25 -9.83 -4.71
CA SER A 265 -28.07 -11.03 -4.52
C SER A 265 -27.29 -12.15 -3.79
N PRO A 266 -27.69 -12.56 -2.58
CA PRO A 266 -26.94 -13.48 -1.72
C PRO A 266 -27.02 -14.97 -2.14
N ASN A 267 -27.52 -15.29 -3.34
CA ASN A 267 -27.90 -16.66 -3.72
C ASN A 267 -27.43 -17.12 -5.12
N ARG A 268 -26.21 -16.78 -5.56
CA ARG A 268 -25.59 -17.49 -6.70
C ARG A 268 -24.30 -18.18 -6.27
N LYS A 269 -24.25 -19.51 -6.48
CA LYS A 269 -23.01 -20.29 -6.49
C LYS A 269 -22.16 -19.76 -7.65
N GLY A 270 -20.97 -19.24 -7.33
CA GLY A 270 -20.04 -18.68 -8.32
C GLY A 270 -19.62 -19.73 -9.34
N ASN A 271 -19.65 -19.34 -10.61
CA ASN A 271 -19.04 -20.12 -11.67
C ASN A 271 -17.51 -19.93 -11.58
N ASN A 272 -16.72 -20.97 -11.82
CA ASN A 272 -15.25 -20.95 -11.71
C ASN A 272 -14.52 -20.07 -12.76
N ASP A 273 -15.25 -19.26 -13.53
CA ASP A 273 -14.75 -18.46 -14.65
C ASP A 273 -14.59 -16.97 -14.29
N SER A 274 -14.23 -16.64 -13.05
CA SER A 274 -13.87 -15.25 -12.74
C SER A 274 -12.60 -14.86 -13.50
N VAL A 275 -12.57 -13.64 -14.01
CA VAL A 275 -11.40 -13.06 -14.68
C VAL A 275 -10.43 -12.44 -13.67
N VAL A 276 -10.93 -12.14 -12.45
CA VAL A 276 -10.16 -11.49 -11.38
C VAL A 276 -9.87 -12.44 -10.22
N MET A 277 -8.58 -12.71 -10.02
CA MET A 277 -8.05 -13.59 -8.98
C MET A 277 -7.45 -12.73 -7.87
N ILE A 278 -7.80 -13.01 -6.63
CA ILE A 278 -7.19 -12.37 -5.46
C ILE A 278 -6.25 -13.39 -4.81
N VAL A 279 -4.97 -13.04 -4.70
CA VAL A 279 -4.00 -13.76 -3.88
C VAL A 279 -4.00 -13.10 -2.52
N GLU A 280 -4.59 -13.77 -1.52
CA GLU A 280 -4.79 -13.20 -0.19
C GLU A 280 -3.45 -12.89 0.50
N PRO A 281 -3.41 -11.81 1.32
CA PRO A 281 -2.23 -11.48 2.08
C PRO A 281 -1.97 -12.51 3.18
N VAL A 282 -0.69 -12.69 3.54
CA VAL A 282 -0.28 -13.59 4.61
C VAL A 282 -0.32 -12.91 5.98
N VAL A 283 -0.51 -13.72 7.02
CA VAL A 283 -0.36 -13.29 8.41
C VAL A 283 1.14 -13.32 8.74
N LYS A 284 1.74 -12.14 8.84
CA LYS A 284 3.15 -11.99 9.23
C LYS A 284 3.30 -10.79 10.16
N LYS A 285 4.47 -10.66 10.76
CA LYS A 285 4.88 -9.39 11.36
C LYS A 285 5.01 -8.36 10.25
N LEU A 286 4.14 -7.36 10.27
CA LEU A 286 4.10 -6.29 9.29
C LEU A 286 5.21 -5.27 9.53
N ALA A 287 5.45 -4.41 8.55
CA ALA A 287 6.43 -3.33 8.66
C ALA A 287 6.13 -2.35 9.82
N CYS A 288 4.88 -2.29 10.30
CA CYS A 288 4.48 -1.53 11.49
C CYS A 288 4.74 -2.24 12.82
N GLY A 289 5.19 -3.51 12.80
CA GLY A 289 5.46 -4.33 14.00
C GLY A 289 4.31 -5.21 14.46
N ASP A 290 3.09 -4.97 14.01
CA ASP A 290 1.90 -5.80 14.31
C ASP A 290 2.01 -7.18 13.64
N VAL A 291 1.52 -8.22 14.31
CA VAL A 291 1.29 -9.53 13.68
C VAL A 291 -0.17 -9.60 13.28
N GLY A 292 -0.43 -9.69 11.98
CA GLY A 292 -1.80 -9.77 11.46
C GLY A 292 -1.82 -10.01 9.96
N ALA A 293 -3.01 -10.31 9.43
CA ALA A 293 -3.21 -10.45 7.98
C ALA A 293 -2.95 -9.10 7.30
N GLY A 294 -2.34 -9.10 6.12
CA GLY A 294 -2.09 -7.87 5.34
C GLY A 294 -0.73 -7.79 4.66
N ALA A 295 0.22 -8.67 5.02
CA ALA A 295 1.50 -8.75 4.31
C ALA A 295 1.27 -9.31 2.90
N LEU A 296 2.03 -8.79 1.91
CA LEU A 296 2.00 -9.37 0.56
C LEU A 296 2.22 -10.88 0.63
N ALA A 297 1.43 -11.63 -0.14
CA ALA A 297 1.59 -13.07 -0.31
C ALA A 297 3.03 -13.46 -0.67
N GLU A 298 3.38 -14.72 -0.45
CA GLU A 298 4.68 -15.23 -0.90
C GLU A 298 4.76 -15.13 -2.43
N LEU A 299 5.95 -14.80 -2.94
CA LEU A 299 6.11 -14.53 -4.37
C LEU A 299 5.86 -15.79 -5.19
N GLU A 300 6.18 -16.95 -4.61
CA GLU A 300 5.95 -18.28 -5.17
C GLU A 300 4.45 -18.55 -5.36
N ASP A 301 3.60 -18.13 -4.40
CA ASP A 301 2.15 -18.26 -4.50
C ASP A 301 1.58 -17.38 -5.61
N ILE A 302 2.10 -16.15 -5.75
CA ILE A 302 1.73 -15.23 -6.83
C ILE A 302 2.11 -15.84 -8.19
N VAL A 303 3.33 -16.36 -8.32
CA VAL A 303 3.82 -17.00 -9.56
C VAL A 303 3.01 -18.27 -9.89
N ALA A 304 2.67 -19.09 -8.89
CA ALA A 304 1.84 -20.26 -9.07
C ALA A 304 0.43 -19.88 -9.56
N CYS A 305 -0.17 -18.82 -9.00
CA CYS A 305 -1.45 -18.28 -9.44
C CYS A 305 -1.39 -17.82 -10.90
N VAL A 306 -0.33 -17.08 -11.27
CA VAL A 306 -0.11 -16.62 -12.66
C VAL A 306 0.02 -17.80 -13.63
N ARG A 307 0.83 -18.82 -13.32
CA ARG A 307 0.98 -20.02 -14.16
C ARG A 307 -0.35 -20.73 -14.38
N LYS A 308 -1.15 -20.86 -13.31
CA LYS A 308 -2.48 -21.46 -13.37
C LYS A 308 -3.42 -20.67 -14.29
N CYS A 309 -3.45 -19.34 -14.16
CA CYS A 309 -4.28 -18.47 -15.01
C CYS A 309 -3.87 -18.52 -16.49
N LEU A 310 -2.58 -18.71 -16.76
CA LEU A 310 -2.04 -18.81 -18.13
C LEU A 310 -2.06 -20.24 -18.71
N GLY A 311 -2.61 -21.24 -17.99
CA GLY A 311 -2.67 -22.63 -18.47
C GLY A 311 -1.29 -23.31 -18.62
N ARG A 312 -0.28 -22.86 -17.85
CA ARG A 312 1.07 -23.45 -17.82
C ARG A 312 1.22 -24.35 -16.58
N GLN A 313 1.62 -25.60 -16.78
CA GLN A 313 1.96 -26.53 -15.68
C GLN A 313 3.30 -26.11 -15.03
N PRO A 314 3.58 -26.53 -13.78
CA PRO A 314 4.86 -26.26 -13.13
C PRO A 314 6.03 -26.80 -13.97
N VAL A 315 7.12 -26.04 -14.05
CA VAL A 315 8.39 -26.56 -14.57
C VAL A 315 9.07 -27.25 -13.40
N ASP A 316 9.25 -28.57 -13.47
CA ASP A 316 10.02 -29.32 -12.46
C ASP A 316 11.48 -28.88 -12.53
N CYS A 317 11.91 -28.07 -11.56
CA CYS A 317 13.31 -27.66 -11.42
C CYS A 317 14.12 -28.55 -10.46
N ASN A 318 13.73 -29.82 -10.27
CA ASN A 318 14.46 -30.78 -9.45
C ASN A 318 14.56 -32.15 -10.15
N ALA A 319 15.37 -32.21 -11.20
CA ALA A 319 16.03 -33.44 -11.62
C ALA A 319 17.46 -33.38 -11.08
N ASP A 320 17.60 -33.64 -9.78
CA ASP A 320 18.80 -34.14 -9.09
C ASP A 320 18.65 -33.90 -7.58
N VAL A 321 18.01 -34.85 -6.91
CA VAL A 321 18.27 -35.38 -5.55
C VAL A 321 17.04 -36.22 -5.21
N ARG A 322 17.02 -37.46 -5.70
CA ARG A 322 16.13 -38.52 -5.21
C ARG A 322 17.00 -39.66 -4.70
N GLU A 323 17.09 -39.76 -3.38
CA GLU A 323 17.36 -40.95 -2.56
C GLU A 323 17.62 -40.40 -1.14
N GLN A 324 17.01 -40.80 -0.03
CA GLN A 324 16.24 -41.97 0.41
C GLN A 324 15.28 -41.48 1.51
N PHE A 325 14.12 -42.14 1.67
CA PHE A 325 13.61 -42.69 2.94
C PHE A 325 12.11 -43.01 2.80
N VAL A 326 11.81 -44.30 2.97
CA VAL A 326 10.49 -44.94 2.88
C VAL A 326 9.74 -44.77 4.20
N PRO A 327 8.44 -44.42 4.23
CA PRO A 327 7.66 -44.43 5.47
C PRO A 327 7.05 -45.82 5.72
N SER A 328 7.28 -46.36 6.91
CA SER A 328 6.69 -47.61 7.40
C SER A 328 5.45 -47.35 8.28
N ASN A 329 4.50 -48.28 8.13
CA ASN A 329 3.15 -48.34 8.70
C ASN A 329 2.98 -48.11 10.21
N ARG A 330 1.78 -47.63 10.60
CA ARG A 330 0.70 -48.31 11.39
C ARG A 330 -0.12 -47.27 12.21
N PRO A 331 -1.26 -47.64 12.83
CA PRO A 331 -2.45 -48.26 12.25
C PRO A 331 -3.75 -47.53 12.66
N THR A 332 -4.81 -47.78 11.90
CA THR A 332 -6.21 -47.47 12.23
C THR A 332 -6.73 -48.35 13.37
N THR A 333 -7.52 -47.78 14.28
CA THR A 333 -8.59 -48.55 14.94
C THR A 333 -9.74 -47.66 15.38
N SER A 334 -10.92 -48.12 14.98
CA SER A 334 -12.24 -47.53 15.12
C SER A 334 -12.83 -47.86 16.50
N ARG A 335 -13.57 -46.94 17.12
CA ARG A 335 -14.87 -47.29 17.74
C ARG A 335 -15.73 -46.07 18.06
N GLN A 336 -16.96 -46.16 17.57
CA GLN A 336 -18.09 -45.27 17.81
C GLN A 336 -18.45 -45.15 19.29
N LEU A 337 -19.01 -44.01 19.67
CA LEU A 337 -20.12 -43.96 20.62
C LEU A 337 -21.06 -42.80 20.26
N LYS A 338 -22.33 -43.16 20.10
CA LYS A 338 -23.47 -42.29 19.81
C LYS A 338 -24.10 -41.81 21.12
N LEU A 339 -24.63 -40.58 21.02
CA LEU A 339 -25.84 -40.02 21.64
C LEU A 339 -25.82 -39.40 23.05
N GLN A 340 -26.41 -38.19 23.04
CA GLN A 340 -27.34 -37.59 24.02
C GLN A 340 -26.83 -36.66 25.14
N GLN A 341 -27.11 -35.35 24.92
CA GLN A 341 -28.03 -34.49 25.69
C GLN A 341 -27.48 -33.08 25.97
N GLN A 342 -28.35 -32.10 25.72
CA GLN A 342 -28.16 -30.67 25.97
C GLN A 342 -28.06 -30.40 27.47
N THR A 343 -27.11 -29.55 27.89
CA THR A 343 -27.36 -28.48 28.89
C THR A 343 -26.26 -27.41 28.87
N THR A 344 -26.69 -26.18 28.57
CA THR A 344 -26.20 -24.87 29.04
C THR A 344 -24.72 -24.47 28.84
N LEU A 345 -24.48 -23.75 27.73
CA LEU A 345 -23.35 -22.85 27.44
C LEU A 345 -23.52 -21.47 28.14
N PRO A 346 -23.21 -21.34 29.44
CA PRO A 346 -22.54 -20.10 29.87
C PRO A 346 -21.32 -20.32 30.79
N ALA A 347 -21.25 -21.44 31.53
CA ALA A 347 -20.23 -21.62 32.58
C ALA A 347 -18.81 -21.94 32.06
N ARG A 348 -18.69 -22.51 30.85
CA ARG A 348 -17.38 -22.84 30.23
C ARG A 348 -16.64 -21.61 29.67
N LYS A 349 -17.36 -20.58 29.21
CA LYS A 349 -16.72 -19.33 28.73
C LYS A 349 -16.07 -18.55 29.87
N ASP A 350 -16.69 -18.52 31.06
CA ASP A 350 -16.12 -17.83 32.21
C ASP A 350 -14.97 -18.61 32.88
N ALA A 351 -15.05 -19.94 32.89
CA ALA A 351 -13.93 -20.78 33.31
C ALA A 351 -12.72 -20.61 32.38
N MET A 352 -12.94 -20.56 31.06
CA MET A 352 -11.90 -20.32 30.06
C MET A 352 -11.33 -18.90 30.15
N LYS A 353 -12.17 -17.87 30.35
CA LYS A 353 -11.73 -16.48 30.52
C LYS A 353 -10.92 -16.30 31.80
N LYS A 354 -11.30 -16.98 32.90
CA LYS A 354 -10.52 -17.01 34.15
C LYS A 354 -9.23 -17.83 34.02
N ALA A 355 -9.23 -18.92 33.26
CA ALA A 355 -8.03 -19.71 32.97
C ALA A 355 -7.05 -18.93 32.08
N ILE A 356 -7.54 -18.19 31.08
CA ILE A 356 -6.74 -17.28 30.25
C ILE A 356 -6.22 -16.10 31.08
N LEU A 357 -7.04 -15.49 31.95
CA LEU A 357 -6.57 -14.40 32.82
C LEU A 357 -5.54 -14.87 33.86
N ARG A 358 -5.67 -16.10 34.36
CA ARG A 358 -4.66 -16.74 35.23
C ARG A 358 -3.39 -17.07 34.46
N TYR A 359 -3.51 -17.64 33.26
CA TYR A 359 -2.37 -17.92 32.39
C TYR A 359 -1.66 -16.65 31.94
N SER A 360 -2.38 -15.58 31.62
CA SER A 360 -1.81 -14.26 31.29
C SER A 360 -1.19 -13.58 32.50
N LYS A 361 -1.77 -13.68 33.71
CA LYS A 361 -1.14 -13.19 34.95
C LYS A 361 0.10 -14.00 35.32
N GLN A 362 0.05 -15.32 35.12
CA GLN A 362 1.18 -16.21 35.38
C GLN A 362 2.29 -15.99 34.37
N LYS A 363 2.01 -15.86 33.07
CA LYS A 363 2.98 -15.42 32.04
C LYS A 363 3.52 -14.01 32.29
N PHE A 364 2.74 -13.12 32.90
CA PHE A 364 3.19 -11.78 33.30
C PHE A 364 4.15 -11.85 34.50
N CYS A 365 3.89 -12.72 35.48
CA CYS A 365 4.84 -13.01 36.57
C CYS A 365 6.08 -13.80 36.10
N ASP A 366 5.92 -14.71 35.14
CA ASP A 366 7.00 -15.50 34.55
C ASP A 366 7.88 -14.60 33.66
N MET A 367 7.32 -13.60 32.97
CA MET A 367 8.08 -12.53 32.29
C MET A 367 8.83 -11.63 33.28
N GLN A 368 8.25 -11.37 34.45
CA GLN A 368 8.91 -10.61 35.51
C GLN A 368 10.05 -11.39 36.19
N THR A 369 10.04 -12.74 36.17
CA THR A 369 11.09 -13.57 36.77
C THR A 369 12.13 -14.09 35.75
N SER A 370 11.80 -14.16 34.47
CA SER A 370 12.74 -14.56 33.40
C SER A 370 13.52 -13.42 32.75
N HIS A 371 13.25 -12.16 33.11
CA HIS A 371 14.20 -11.07 32.89
C HIS A 371 15.43 -11.11 33.82
N GLN A 372 15.49 -12.06 34.77
CA GLN A 372 16.59 -12.17 35.73
C GLN A 372 17.58 -13.31 35.49
N GLN A 373 17.44 -14.14 34.46
CA GLN A 373 18.45 -15.17 34.18
C GLN A 373 18.70 -15.33 32.67
N HIS A 374 19.85 -14.78 32.28
CA HIS A 374 20.62 -15.09 31.08
C HIS A 374 20.07 -14.55 29.73
N GLU A 375 20.36 -13.30 29.36
CA GLU A 375 21.59 -12.94 28.61
C GLU A 375 22.89 -13.32 29.33
N THR A 376 23.07 -14.63 29.43
CA THR A 376 24.27 -15.45 29.55
C THR A 376 24.85 -15.69 28.15
N GLN A 377 25.24 -14.70 27.36
CA GLN A 377 26.67 -14.48 27.22
C GLN A 377 26.97 -13.13 26.59
N GLN A 378 27.85 -12.47 27.33
CA GLN A 378 28.78 -11.46 26.91
C GLN A 378 29.15 -11.48 25.42
N SER A 379 29.25 -10.31 24.80
CA SER A 379 29.08 -9.00 25.45
C SER A 379 29.22 -7.87 24.45
N SER A 380 28.30 -6.94 24.28
CA SER A 380 26.89 -6.78 24.62
C SER A 380 26.41 -5.67 23.67
N PRO A 381 25.17 -5.71 23.16
CA PRO A 381 24.72 -4.83 22.09
C PRO A 381 24.26 -3.47 22.64
N SER A 382 24.71 -2.37 22.02
CA SER A 382 23.96 -1.11 22.07
C SER A 382 23.20 -0.92 20.77
N SER A 383 22.29 -1.85 20.45
CA SER A 383 21.22 -1.54 19.51
C SER A 383 20.28 -0.59 20.24
N SER A 384 20.47 0.71 20.07
CA SER A 384 19.52 1.71 20.54
C SER A 384 18.18 1.41 19.87
N LEU A 385 17.22 0.95 20.67
CA LEU A 385 15.85 0.76 20.24
C LEU A 385 15.31 2.16 19.86
N LEU A 386 15.23 2.46 18.57
CA LEU A 386 14.75 3.76 18.10
C LEU A 386 13.37 4.07 18.71
N ALA A 387 13.23 5.24 19.32
CA ALA A 387 11.98 5.68 19.93
C ALA A 387 10.85 5.89 18.91
N ALA A 388 11.20 6.13 17.65
CA ALA A 388 10.33 6.11 16.47
C ALA A 388 11.18 6.05 15.17
N PRO A 389 10.64 5.54 14.05
CA PRO A 389 11.22 5.76 12.72
C PRO A 389 11.00 7.21 12.26
N ILE A 390 11.79 7.68 11.29
CA ILE A 390 11.66 9.05 10.75
C ILE A 390 10.28 9.26 10.13
N SER A 391 9.53 10.22 10.71
CA SER A 391 8.29 10.73 10.15
C SER A 391 8.30 12.26 10.21
N PRO A 392 8.47 12.97 9.09
CA PRO A 392 8.47 14.43 9.08
C PRO A 392 7.11 15.00 9.52
N THR A 393 7.09 16.01 10.42
CA THR A 393 5.84 16.73 10.76
C THR A 393 5.40 17.60 9.58
N PRO A 394 4.20 17.42 9.01
CA PRO A 394 3.66 18.29 7.96
C PRO A 394 3.71 19.79 8.30
N SER A 395 4.06 20.64 7.33
CA SER A 395 4.26 22.08 7.56
C SER A 395 2.99 22.80 8.03
N ASP A 396 1.81 22.36 7.60
CA ASP A 396 0.52 22.90 8.02
C ASP A 396 0.29 22.72 9.53
N ILE A 397 0.75 21.60 10.12
CA ILE A 397 0.70 21.38 11.57
C ILE A 397 1.61 22.37 12.30
N ILE A 398 2.82 22.60 11.79
CA ILE A 398 3.77 23.54 12.39
C ILE A 398 3.19 24.95 12.39
N THR A 399 2.73 25.42 11.23
CA THR A 399 2.12 26.75 11.08
C THR A 399 0.89 26.93 11.96
N LEU A 400 0.07 25.88 12.10
CA LEU A 400 -1.15 25.92 12.93
C LEU A 400 -0.84 25.94 14.43
N PHE A 401 0.13 25.15 14.89
CA PHE A 401 0.37 24.97 16.32
C PHE A 401 1.38 25.93 16.93
N LEU A 402 2.31 26.49 16.15
CA LEU A 402 3.31 27.43 16.64
C LEU A 402 2.71 28.62 17.42
N PRO A 403 1.61 29.27 16.99
CA PRO A 403 0.98 30.35 17.75
C PRO A 403 0.44 29.93 19.12
N TYR A 404 0.04 28.66 19.29
CA TYR A 404 -0.48 28.16 20.56
C TYR A 404 0.60 27.83 21.59
N LEU A 405 1.88 27.82 21.17
CA LEU A 405 3.02 27.57 22.04
C LEU A 405 3.46 28.83 22.81
N ASN A 406 2.98 30.02 22.44
CA ASN A 406 3.28 31.30 23.09
C ASN A 406 4.79 31.55 23.25
N LEU A 407 5.56 31.27 22.20
CA LEU A 407 7.02 31.40 22.20
C LEU A 407 7.45 32.88 22.04
N GLY A 408 8.54 33.24 22.71
CA GLY A 408 9.24 34.51 22.52
C GLY A 408 10.75 34.35 22.57
N PRO A 409 11.52 35.45 22.47
CA PRO A 409 12.98 35.38 22.34
C PRO A 409 13.72 34.70 23.51
N ASN A 410 13.10 34.72 24.70
CA ASN A 410 13.66 34.11 25.91
C ASN A 410 13.14 32.68 26.16
N SER A 411 12.30 32.15 25.27
CA SER A 411 11.76 30.80 25.40
C SER A 411 12.81 29.76 25.03
N LEU A 412 12.79 28.63 25.73
CA LEU A 412 13.55 27.43 25.38
C LEU A 412 12.61 26.35 24.82
N VAL A 413 12.81 25.97 23.56
CA VAL A 413 12.13 24.86 22.89
C VAL A 413 13.02 23.63 22.90
N VAL A 414 12.49 22.50 23.38
CA VAL A 414 13.18 21.21 23.32
C VAL A 414 12.38 20.24 22.46
N ASP A 415 13.01 19.71 21.40
CA ASP A 415 12.40 18.74 20.48
C ASP A 415 13.00 17.34 20.68
N LEU A 416 12.18 16.40 21.15
CA LEU A 416 12.58 15.03 21.46
C LEU A 416 12.34 14.14 20.23
N GLY A 417 13.43 13.73 19.59
CA GLY A 417 13.42 13.08 18.27
C GLY A 417 13.38 14.11 17.15
N CYS A 418 14.28 15.09 17.20
CA CYS A 418 14.20 16.29 16.35
C CYS A 418 14.39 16.01 14.85
N GLY A 419 14.96 14.86 14.46
CA GLY A 419 15.13 14.45 13.08
C GLY A 419 15.89 15.49 12.24
N ASP A 420 15.21 16.10 11.27
CA ASP A 420 15.77 17.13 10.40
C ASP A 420 15.70 18.56 10.97
N GLY A 421 15.24 18.73 12.22
CA GLY A 421 15.25 20.00 12.92
C GLY A 421 14.14 20.98 12.52
N ARG A 422 13.14 20.55 11.74
CA ARG A 422 12.09 21.44 11.19
C ARG A 422 11.36 22.30 12.22
N TRP A 423 11.07 21.76 13.41
CA TRP A 423 10.42 22.49 14.49
C TRP A 423 11.36 23.55 15.07
N LEU A 424 12.63 23.17 15.29
CA LEU A 424 13.67 24.05 15.82
C LEU A 424 13.92 25.23 14.86
N ILE A 425 14.08 24.95 13.56
CA ILE A 425 14.34 25.96 12.54
C ILE A 425 13.14 26.91 12.44
N THR A 426 11.92 26.37 12.34
CA THR A 426 10.72 27.23 12.21
C THR A 426 10.49 28.09 13.46
N ALA A 427 10.70 27.53 14.66
CA ALA A 427 10.58 28.28 15.91
C ALA A 427 11.70 29.34 16.05
N GLY A 428 12.95 28.98 15.75
CA GLY A 428 14.08 29.92 15.78
C GLY A 428 13.92 31.08 14.79
N MET A 429 13.48 30.81 13.56
CA MET A 429 13.23 31.86 12.56
C MET A 429 12.10 32.81 12.95
N LEU A 430 10.94 32.26 13.36
CA LEU A 430 9.72 33.04 13.53
C LEU A 430 9.59 33.65 14.93
N CYS A 431 10.09 32.96 15.95
CA CYS A 431 9.93 33.36 17.36
C CYS A 431 11.25 33.84 17.99
N LYS A 432 12.39 33.66 17.32
CA LYS A 432 13.74 34.03 17.79
C LYS A 432 14.10 33.41 19.15
N CYS A 433 13.55 32.22 19.43
CA CYS A 433 13.74 31.49 20.68
C CYS A 433 14.99 30.60 20.63
N GLN A 434 15.47 30.21 21.82
CA GLN A 434 16.54 29.21 21.94
C GLN A 434 15.95 27.81 21.76
N CYS A 435 16.67 26.94 21.05
CA CYS A 435 16.18 25.62 20.69
C CYS A 435 17.23 24.53 20.96
N LEU A 436 16.78 23.38 21.48
CA LEU A 436 17.59 22.18 21.66
C LEU A 436 16.91 20.97 21.00
N GLY A 437 17.59 20.34 20.05
CA GLY A 437 17.15 19.08 19.43
C GLY A 437 17.88 17.88 20.00
N ILE A 438 17.16 16.83 20.34
CA ILE A 438 17.73 15.55 20.79
C ILE A 438 17.37 14.46 19.77
N ASP A 439 18.37 13.74 19.26
CA ASP A 439 18.16 12.58 18.40
C ASP A 439 19.28 11.55 18.58
N VAL A 440 19.00 10.28 18.30
CA VAL A 440 19.99 9.19 18.37
C VAL A 440 20.67 8.94 17.01
N ASP A 441 20.02 9.33 15.92
CA ASP A 441 20.49 9.12 14.56
C ASP A 441 21.46 10.23 14.14
N GLU A 442 22.75 9.88 14.08
CA GLU A 442 23.84 10.77 13.65
C GLU A 442 23.58 11.39 12.28
N HIS A 443 23.09 10.60 11.32
CA HIS A 443 22.88 11.07 9.95
C HIS A 443 21.77 12.13 9.90
N ARG A 444 20.77 12.03 10.77
CA ARG A 444 19.69 13.03 10.89
C ARG A 444 20.18 14.32 11.51
N LEU A 445 20.99 14.23 12.57
CA LEU A 445 21.60 15.40 13.19
C LEU A 445 22.50 16.16 12.22
N GLN A 446 23.22 15.48 11.34
CA GLN A 446 24.00 16.12 10.28
C GLN A 446 23.11 16.93 9.31
N LEU A 447 21.97 16.38 8.88
CA LEU A 447 21.01 17.09 8.02
C LEU A 447 20.37 18.31 8.72
N ALA A 448 20.07 18.17 10.02
CA ALA A 448 19.58 19.27 10.84
C ALA A 448 20.63 20.39 10.94
N LEU A 449 21.89 20.06 11.25
CA LEU A 449 22.99 21.01 11.33
C LEU A 449 23.21 21.78 10.03
N GLN A 450 23.22 21.10 8.88
CA GLN A 450 23.34 21.75 7.58
C GLN A 450 22.19 22.73 7.32
N SER A 451 20.96 22.37 7.71
CA SER A 451 19.79 23.23 7.54
C SER A 451 19.83 24.44 8.50
N ILE A 452 20.28 24.23 9.74
CA ILE A 452 20.46 25.31 10.74
C ILE A 452 21.52 26.31 10.28
N GLU A 453 22.65 25.83 9.76
CA GLU A 453 23.73 26.68 9.25
C GLU A 453 23.29 27.49 8.04
N LYS A 454 22.58 26.86 7.10
CA LYS A 454 22.04 27.51 5.90
C LYS A 454 21.10 28.68 6.24
N GLU A 455 20.30 28.54 7.29
CA GLU A 455 19.38 29.60 7.75
C GLU A 455 20.03 30.59 8.72
N GLY A 456 21.32 30.45 9.03
CA GLY A 456 22.07 31.36 9.92
C GLY A 456 21.67 31.26 11.40
N LEU A 457 21.16 30.10 11.84
CA LEU A 457 20.57 29.90 13.16
C LEU A 457 21.49 29.18 14.16
N SER A 458 22.76 28.93 13.80
CA SER A 458 23.71 28.14 14.60
C SER A 458 23.94 28.67 16.03
N ASN A 459 23.73 29.97 16.26
CA ASN A 459 23.84 30.59 17.59
C ASN A 459 22.58 30.41 18.46
N GLN A 460 21.46 29.99 17.87
CA GLN A 460 20.15 29.88 18.54
C GLN A 460 19.68 28.42 18.69
N ILE A 461 20.20 27.52 17.85
CA ILE A 461 19.76 26.13 17.79
C ILE A 461 20.94 25.21 18.04
N GLN A 462 20.86 24.43 19.12
CA GLN A 462 21.78 23.33 19.41
C GLN A 462 21.09 22.00 19.08
N VAL A 463 21.85 21.02 18.57
CA VAL A 463 21.40 19.62 18.47
C VAL A 463 22.40 18.71 19.16
N ARG A 464 21.92 17.63 19.80
CA ARG A 464 22.76 16.66 20.52
C ARG A 464 22.42 15.24 20.12
N LYS A 465 23.48 14.44 19.92
CA LYS A 465 23.35 12.99 19.76
C LYS A 465 23.19 12.33 21.12
N GLU A 466 21.95 12.05 21.47
CA GLU A 466 21.61 11.45 22.76
C GLU A 466 20.31 10.65 22.67
N ASP A 467 20.21 9.63 23.51
CA ASP A 467 18.97 8.88 23.68
C ASP A 467 17.93 9.75 24.40
N VAL A 468 16.77 9.93 23.78
CA VAL A 468 15.70 10.79 24.33
C VAL A 468 15.24 10.35 25.72
N PHE A 469 15.30 9.05 26.05
CA PHE A 469 14.97 8.55 27.38
C PHE A 469 16.06 8.92 28.38
N LYS A 470 17.34 8.77 28.01
CA LYS A 470 18.46 9.21 28.85
C LYS A 470 18.43 10.71 29.09
N PHE A 471 18.11 11.50 28.07
CA PHE A 471 18.00 12.95 28.17
C PHE A 471 16.92 13.35 29.18
N VAL A 472 15.69 12.83 29.06
CA VAL A 472 14.61 13.18 30.01
C VAL A 472 14.86 12.66 31.43
N GLU A 473 15.66 11.59 31.57
CA GLU A 473 16.03 11.01 32.87
C GLU A 473 17.21 11.74 33.53
N ASN A 474 18.19 12.26 32.79
CA ASN A 474 19.46 12.68 33.38
C ASN A 474 19.78 14.17 33.21
N ASP A 475 19.25 14.87 32.21
CA ASP A 475 19.53 16.30 31.98
C ASP A 475 18.53 17.19 32.73
N TYR A 476 18.71 17.29 34.04
CA TYR A 476 17.84 18.07 34.94
C TYR A 476 17.83 19.57 34.60
N GLU A 477 18.91 20.09 34.02
CA GLU A 477 19.04 21.50 33.72
C GLU A 477 18.13 21.90 32.57
N PHE A 478 18.21 21.20 31.43
CA PHE A 478 17.35 21.50 30.28
C PHE A 478 15.90 21.12 30.54
N PHE A 479 15.68 20.04 31.29
CA PHE A 479 14.34 19.61 31.65
C PHE A 479 13.57 20.64 32.49
N SER A 480 14.23 21.30 33.44
CA SER A 480 13.61 22.33 34.30
C SER A 480 13.51 23.72 33.65
N LYS A 481 14.34 24.01 32.65
CA LYS A 481 14.36 25.31 31.94
C LYS A 481 13.42 25.38 30.73
N ALA A 482 13.05 24.24 30.14
CA ALA A 482 12.23 24.19 28.94
C ALA A 482 10.87 24.89 29.10
N ASP A 483 10.52 25.77 28.15
CA ASP A 483 9.19 26.37 28.03
C ASP A 483 8.25 25.48 27.23
N VAL A 484 8.80 24.74 26.26
CA VAL A 484 8.06 23.85 25.39
C VAL A 484 8.81 22.55 25.15
N PHE A 485 8.12 21.43 25.31
CA PHE A 485 8.51 20.15 24.74
C PHE A 485 7.71 19.84 23.48
N ILE A 486 8.41 19.48 22.42
CA ILE A 486 7.82 18.92 21.20
C ILE A 486 8.19 17.45 21.15
N ILE A 487 7.20 16.58 20.93
CA ILE A 487 7.37 15.13 20.96
C ILE A 487 6.58 14.51 19.82
N TYR A 488 7.27 13.92 18.85
CA TYR A 488 6.66 13.11 17.81
C TYR A 488 7.30 11.73 17.76
N LEU A 489 6.89 10.87 18.71
CA LEU A 489 7.45 9.52 18.87
C LEU A 489 6.34 8.46 18.94
N PHE A 490 6.71 7.18 18.83
CA PHE A 490 5.75 6.07 18.89
C PHE A 490 5.17 5.87 20.29
N ARG A 491 4.01 5.21 20.35
CA ARG A 491 3.21 5.04 21.57
C ARG A 491 4.02 4.57 22.78
N ASP A 492 4.91 3.61 22.62
CA ASP A 492 5.72 3.08 23.74
C ASP A 492 6.71 4.11 24.28
N ALA A 493 7.31 4.93 23.41
CA ALA A 493 8.15 6.04 23.81
C ALA A 493 7.35 7.12 24.53
N MET A 494 6.16 7.44 24.03
CA MET A 494 5.23 8.40 24.67
C MET A 494 4.79 7.94 26.07
N VAL A 495 4.58 6.63 26.27
CA VAL A 495 4.25 6.07 27.59
C VAL A 495 5.41 6.27 28.57
N LYS A 496 6.64 5.99 28.14
CA LYS A 496 7.85 6.16 28.97
C LYS A 496 8.09 7.64 29.30
N ILE A 497 8.16 8.48 28.28
CA ILE A 497 8.40 9.93 28.43
C ILE A 497 7.27 10.56 29.26
N GLY A 498 6.01 10.22 28.99
CA GLY A 498 4.87 10.68 29.77
C GLY A 498 4.92 10.28 31.25
N THR A 499 5.46 9.09 31.55
CA THR A 499 5.68 8.64 32.94
C THR A 499 6.76 9.46 33.61
N VAL A 500 7.90 9.71 32.94
CA VAL A 500 8.99 10.54 33.47
C VAL A 500 8.51 11.98 33.70
N LEU A 501 7.79 12.56 32.73
CA LEU A 501 7.17 13.89 32.86
C LEU A 501 6.19 13.97 34.03
N GLN A 502 5.41 12.91 34.26
CA GLN A 502 4.47 12.84 35.39
C GLN A 502 5.19 12.73 36.74
N GLN A 503 6.21 11.87 36.83
CA GLN A 503 7.00 11.69 38.06
C GLN A 503 7.77 12.95 38.44
N ARG A 504 8.11 13.77 37.44
CA ARG A 504 8.90 14.98 37.58
C ARG A 504 8.08 16.23 37.31
N SER A 505 6.75 16.16 37.48
CA SER A 505 5.88 17.31 37.21
C SER A 505 6.26 18.53 38.03
N ASP A 506 6.76 18.34 39.25
CA ASP A 506 7.21 19.42 40.14
C ASP A 506 8.50 20.10 39.67
N ALA A 507 9.32 19.42 38.86
CA ALA A 507 10.54 19.96 38.28
C ALA A 507 10.30 20.68 36.96
N LEU A 508 9.11 20.51 36.34
CA LEU A 508 8.76 21.21 35.11
C LEU A 508 8.50 22.70 35.40
N LYS A 509 8.94 23.55 34.48
CA LYS A 509 8.66 24.99 34.53
C LYS A 509 7.15 25.23 34.61
N ARG A 510 6.71 26.10 35.52
CA ARG A 510 5.30 26.52 35.57
C ARG A 510 4.88 27.13 34.24
N GLY A 511 3.75 26.67 33.73
CA GLY A 511 3.21 27.14 32.44
C GLY A 511 3.79 26.43 31.22
N ILE A 512 4.63 25.40 31.39
CA ILE A 512 5.17 24.61 30.28
C ILE A 512 4.07 24.12 29.33
N LYS A 513 4.41 24.09 28.04
CA LYS A 513 3.59 23.45 27.01
C LYS A 513 4.24 22.17 26.53
N ILE A 514 3.43 21.15 26.32
CA ILE A 514 3.90 19.91 25.72
C ILE A 514 3.05 19.65 24.48
N LEU A 515 3.68 19.64 23.32
CA LEU A 515 3.04 19.40 22.04
C LEU A 515 3.40 18.00 21.58
N CYS A 516 2.39 17.15 21.39
CA CYS A 516 2.57 15.80 20.91
C CYS A 516 1.89 15.62 19.55
N VAL A 517 2.62 15.07 18.59
CA VAL A 517 2.11 14.74 17.26
C VAL A 517 1.94 13.22 17.14
N GLY A 518 0.86 12.77 16.50
CA GLY A 518 0.54 11.36 16.29
C GLY A 518 -0.16 10.70 17.48
N PHE A 519 0.50 10.67 18.65
CA PHE A 519 0.03 9.93 19.83
C PHE A 519 -0.13 10.82 21.07
N ALA A 520 -1.10 10.49 21.92
CA ALA A 520 -1.34 11.18 23.19
C ALA A 520 -0.35 10.75 24.28
N LEU A 521 -0.06 11.65 25.22
CA LEU A 521 0.61 11.30 26.48
C LEU A 521 -0.39 10.62 27.40
N PRO A 522 -0.16 9.36 27.81
CA PRO A 522 -1.08 8.65 28.69
C PRO A 522 -1.25 9.39 30.02
N ARG A 523 -2.48 9.46 30.52
CA ARG A 523 -2.86 10.09 31.81
C ARG A 523 -2.71 11.61 31.86
N TRP A 524 -2.27 12.25 30.78
CA TRP A 524 -2.33 13.69 30.64
C TRP A 524 -3.65 14.12 29.98
N LYS A 525 -4.23 15.23 30.45
CA LYS A 525 -5.42 15.82 29.85
C LYS A 525 -5.02 16.94 28.91
N ALA A 526 -5.23 16.74 27.61
CA ALA A 526 -4.91 17.77 26.62
C ALA A 526 -5.83 18.98 26.78
N ILE A 527 -5.26 20.19 26.71
CA ILE A 527 -6.01 21.45 26.68
C ILE A 527 -6.55 21.74 25.28
N ARG A 528 -5.94 21.16 24.25
CA ARG A 528 -6.41 21.21 22.86
C ARG A 528 -6.07 19.90 22.16
N MET A 529 -7.00 19.43 21.33
CA MET A 529 -6.82 18.29 20.45
C MET A 529 -7.31 18.67 19.06
N GLU A 530 -6.53 18.35 18.04
CA GLU A 530 -6.92 18.59 16.65
C GLU A 530 -6.45 17.45 15.75
N LYS A 531 -7.14 17.26 14.63
CA LYS A 531 -6.74 16.29 13.60
C LYS A 531 -6.42 17.03 12.31
N ARG A 532 -5.17 16.92 11.83
CA ARG A 532 -4.69 17.56 10.60
C ARG A 532 -3.78 16.61 9.84
N SER A 533 -3.91 16.59 8.52
CA SER A 533 -3.07 15.76 7.65
C SER A 533 -2.99 14.28 8.08
N GLY A 534 -4.11 13.73 8.57
CA GLY A 534 -4.21 12.34 9.05
C GLY A 534 -3.65 12.09 10.46
N LEU A 535 -2.95 13.06 11.07
CA LEU A 535 -2.34 12.96 12.38
C LEU A 535 -3.24 13.59 13.45
N SER A 536 -3.15 13.06 14.68
CA SER A 536 -3.76 13.68 15.86
C SER A 536 -2.71 14.50 16.59
N ILE A 537 -3.04 15.72 16.98
CA ILE A 537 -2.15 16.65 17.66
C ILE A 537 -2.75 16.94 19.03
N TYR A 538 -1.94 16.84 20.06
CA TYR A 538 -2.32 17.04 21.44
C TYR A 538 -1.44 18.13 22.05
N LEU A 539 -2.06 19.19 22.55
CA LEU A 539 -1.38 20.22 23.31
C LEU A 539 -1.76 20.07 24.78
N TYR A 540 -0.76 19.95 25.64
CA TYR A 540 -0.89 19.92 27.09
C TYR A 540 -0.35 21.21 27.68
N GLY A 541 -0.92 21.61 28.82
CA GLY A 541 -0.32 22.61 29.70
C GLY A 541 0.22 21.92 30.96
N SER A 542 0.95 22.67 31.77
CA SER A 542 1.32 22.28 33.14
C SER A 542 0.15 21.58 33.84
N PRO A 543 0.38 20.42 34.50
CA PRO A 543 -0.61 19.83 35.38
C PRO A 543 -1.08 20.92 36.36
N SER A 544 -2.40 21.05 36.51
CA SER A 544 -2.98 21.87 37.58
C SER A 544 -2.60 21.18 38.88
N ASN A 545 -1.76 21.81 39.71
CA ASN A 545 -1.66 21.41 41.12
C ASN A 545 -2.99 21.61 41.83
#